data_AF-A0AAX3HV18-F1
#
_entry.id   AF-A0AAX3HV18-F1
#
_cell.length_a   1.000
_cell.length_b   1.000
_cell.length_c   1.000
_cell.angle_alpha   90.00
_cell.angle_beta   90.00
_cell.angle_gamma   90.00
#
_symmetry.space_group_name_H-M   'P 1'
#
loop_
_entity.id
_entity.type
_entity.pdbx_description
1 polymer ?
#
loop_
_entity_poly.entity_id
_entity_poly.type
_entity_poly.pdbx_seq_one_letter_code
_entity_poly.pdbx_strand_id
1 'polypeptide(L)' 'MGKVEFNQDSFGQQLIITGLARLVEAEGLTPHEAFDVLRLIQTNTFHALADLHKEYKNNK' A
#
# COMPACT_ATOMS: atom_id res chain seq x y z
N MET A 1 -19.07 0.56 -6.43
CA MET A 1 -17.85 0.82 -5.61
C MET A 1 -17.18 2.05 -6.20
N GLY A 2 -16.87 3.06 -5.39
CA GLY A 2 -16.12 4.23 -5.85
C GLY A 2 -14.75 3.79 -6.37
N LYS A 3 -14.34 4.35 -7.50
CA LYS A 3 -13.02 4.08 -8.10
C LYS A 3 -11.96 4.60 -7.11
N VAL A 4 -11.01 3.75 -6.72
CA VAL A 4 -9.84 4.23 -5.97
C VAL A 4 -9.00 5.01 -6.96
N GLU A 5 -8.85 6.31 -6.72
CA GLU A 5 -8.08 7.21 -7.57
C GLU A 5 -6.80 7.61 -6.86
N PHE A 6 -5.78 7.93 -7.66
CA PHE A 6 -4.56 8.52 -7.16
C PHE A 6 -4.90 9.87 -6.53
N ASN A 7 -4.54 10.03 -5.25
CA ASN A 7 -4.78 11.24 -4.49
C ASN A 7 -3.50 11.58 -3.72
N GLN A 8 -2.81 12.62 -4.18
CA GLN A 8 -1.57 13.09 -3.57
C GLN A 8 -1.77 13.65 -2.16
N ASP A 9 -2.98 14.03 -1.78
CA ASP A 9 -3.31 14.52 -0.44
C ASP A 9 -3.71 13.39 0.51
N SER A 10 -3.85 12.15 0.02
CA SER A 10 -4.10 10.99 0.87
C SER A 10 -2.83 10.60 1.62
N PHE A 11 -2.82 10.83 2.93
CA PHE A 11 -1.70 10.43 3.80
C PHE A 11 -1.30 8.95 3.62
N GLY A 12 -2.28 8.04 3.50
CA GLY A 12 -2.01 6.63 3.26
C GLY A 12 -1.30 6.35 1.93
N GLN A 13 -1.70 7.04 0.85
CA GLN A 13 -1.02 6.90 -0.44
C GLN A 13 0.40 7.50 -0.42
N GLN A 14 0.59 8.64 0.26
CA GLN A 14 1.91 9.24 0.44
C GLN A 14 2.90 8.31 1.14
N LEU A 15 2.46 7.56 2.16
CA LEU A 15 3.29 6.57 2.84
C LEU A 15 3.74 5.44 1.90
N ILE A 16 2.83 4.95 1.04
CA ILE A 16 3.16 3.93 0.04
C ILE A 16 4.18 4.48 -0.97
N ILE A 17 3.98 5.70 -1.47
CA ILE A 17 4.90 6.37 -2.40
C ILE A 17 6.28 6.54 -1.77
N THR A 18 6.33 6.98 -0.52
CA THR A 18 7.59 7.16 0.23
C THR A 18 8.33 5.84 0.42
N GLY A 19 7.62 4.75 0.71
CA GLY A 19 8.19 3.41 0.79
C GLY A 19 8.81 2.96 -0.54
N LEU A 20 8.08 3.13 -1.64
CA LEU A 20 8.58 2.82 -2.99
C LEU A 20 9.83 3.65 -3.36
N ALA A 21 9.83 4.95 -3.04
CA ALA A 21 10.97 5.82 -3.27
C ALA A 21 12.20 5.32 -2.50
N ARG A 22 12.04 4.93 -1.24
CA ARG A 22 13.14 4.40 -0.43
C ARG A 22 13.71 3.09 -0.97
N LEU A 23 12.88 2.17 -1.46
CA LEU A 23 13.35 0.93 -2.10
C LEU A 23 14.29 1.23 -3.29
N VAL A 24 13.98 2.27 -4.06
CA VAL A 24 14.81 2.67 -5.21
C VAL A 24 16.06 3.44 -4.74
N GLU A 25 15.89 4.48 -3.93
CA GLU A 25 16.97 5.41 -3.58
C GLU A 25 17.97 4.85 -2.57
N ALA A 26 17.49 4.08 -1.59
CA ALA A 26 18.32 3.60 -0.48
C ALA A 26 18.68 2.11 -0.60
N GLU A 27 17.84 1.31 -1.24
CA GLU A 27 18.04 -0.14 -1.37
C GLU A 27 18.49 -0.54 -2.79
N GLY A 28 18.50 0.40 -3.74
CA GLY A 28 19.08 0.22 -5.07
C GLY A 28 18.22 -0.62 -6.02
N LEU A 29 16.94 -0.84 -5.70
CA LEU A 29 16.02 -1.60 -6.53
C LEU A 29 15.66 -0.81 -7.79
N THR A 30 15.43 -1.52 -8.89
CA THR A 30 14.75 -0.95 -10.05
C THR A 30 13.27 -0.69 -9.74
N PRO A 31 12.59 0.19 -10.49
CA PRO A 31 11.15 0.38 -10.32
C PRO A 31 10.32 -0.90 -10.44
N HIS A 32 10.74 -1.84 -11.29
CA HIS A 32 10.04 -3.12 -11.46
C HIS A 32 10.12 -3.97 -10.18
N GLU A 33 11.32 -4.09 -9.59
CA GLU A 33 11.53 -4.84 -8.35
C GLU A 33 10.81 -4.19 -7.16
N ALA A 34 10.80 -2.86 -7.07
CA ALA A 34 10.03 -2.15 -6.04
C ALA A 34 8.52 -2.47 -6.15
N PHE A 35 7.99 -2.57 -7.37
CA PHE A 35 6.62 -3.01 -7.58
C PHE A 35 6.39 -4.51 -7.31
N ASP A 36 7.39 -5.37 -7.49
CA ASP A 36 7.32 -6.76 -7.04
C ASP A 36 7.20 -6.86 -5.52
N VAL A 37 7.98 -6.06 -4.78
CA VAL A 37 7.85 -5.94 -3.33
C VAL A 37 6.45 -5.47 -2.93
N LEU A 38 5.90 -4.44 -3.60
CA LEU A 38 4.55 -3.96 -3.32
C LEU A 38 3.49 -5.03 -3.56
N ARG A 39 3.59 -5.81 -4.65
CA ARG A 39 2.69 -6.93 -4.93
C ARG A 39 2.78 -8.02 -3.86
N LEU A 40 3.99 -8.32 -3.39
CA LEU A 40 4.20 -9.29 -2.31
C LEU A 40 3.54 -8.81 -1.02
N ILE A 41 3.75 -7.55 -0.63
CA ILE A 41 3.11 -6.96 0.55
C ILE A 41 1.59 -7.05 0.42
N GLN A 42 1.02 -6.57 -0.70
CA GLN A 42 -0.42 -6.62 -0.96
C GLN A 42 -0.99 -8.03 -0.75
N THR A 43 -0.34 -9.05 -1.32
CA THR A 43 -0.78 -10.44 -1.23
C THR A 43 -0.76 -10.95 0.20
N ASN A 44 0.30 -10.66 0.96
CA ASN A 44 0.47 -11.15 2.32
C ASN A 44 -0.38 -10.41 3.37
N THR A 45 -0.78 -9.17 3.09
CA THR A 45 -1.56 -8.37 4.04
C THR A 45 -3.05 -8.31 3.73
N PHE A 46 -3.51 -8.83 2.57
CA PHE A 46 -4.89 -8.68 2.13
C PHE A 46 -5.93 -9.14 3.17
N HIS A 47 -5.76 -10.34 3.73
CA HIS A 47 -6.70 -10.89 4.70
C HIS A 47 -6.72 -10.08 6.01
N ALA A 48 -5.56 -9.69 6.52
CA ALA A 48 -5.47 -8.85 7.71
C ALA A 48 -6.16 -7.49 7.51
N LEU A 49 -6.01 -6.86 6.34
CA LEU A 49 -6.70 -5.62 6.01
C LEU A 49 -8.22 -5.80 5.89
N ALA A 50 -8.66 -6.94 5.35
CA ALA A 50 -10.09 -7.28 5.28
C ALA A 50 -10.70 -7.45 6.68
N ASP A 51 -9.99 -8.11 7.59
CA ASP A 51 -10.42 -8.28 8.98
C ASP A 51 -10.49 -6.94 9.72
N LEU A 52 -9.47 -6.08 9.59
CA LEU A 52 -9.48 -4.73 10.15
C LEU A 52 -10.69 -3.89 9.67
N HIS A 53 -11.02 -3.97 8.38
CA HIS A 53 -12.18 -3.27 7.84
C HIS A 53 -13.51 -3.81 8.37
N LYS A 54 -13.60 -5.14 8.54
CA LYS A 54 -14.77 -5.79 9.15
C LYS A 54 -14.95 -5.33 10.60
N GLU A 55 -13.88 -5.30 11.37
CA GLU A 55 -13.90 -4.80 12.76
C GLU A 55 -14.31 -3.33 12.83
N TYR A 56 -13.72 -2.47 11.98
CA TYR A 56 -14.09 -1.06 11.90
C TYR A 56 -15.58 -0.86 11.60
N LYS A 57 -16.16 -1.67 10.71
CA LYS A 57 -17.60 -1.62 10.40
C LYS A 57 -18.48 -2.11 11.55
N ASN A 58 -18.03 -3.08 12.32
CA ASN A 58 -18.80 -3.63 13.44
C ASN A 58 -18.76 -2.71 14.68
N ASN A 59 -17.71 -1.90 14.83
CA ASN A 59 -17.51 -0.96 15.94
C ASN A 59 -18.02 0.46 15.62
N LYS A 60 -18.67 0.65 14.47
CA LYS A 60 -19.32 1.89 14.03
C LYS A 60 -20.83 1.76 14.08
#